data_AF-A0A0P9JX96-F1
#
_entry.id   AF-A0A0P9JX96-F1
#
_cell.length_a   1.000
_cell.length_b   1.000
_cell.length_c   1.000
_cell.angle_alpha   90.00
_cell.angle_beta   90.00
_cell.angle_gamma   90.00
#
_symmetry.space_group_name_H-M   'P 1'
#
loop_
_entity.id
_entity.type
_entity.pdbx_description
1 polymer ?
#
loop_
_entity_poly.entity_id
_entity_poly.type
_entity_poly.pdbx_seq_one_letter_code
_entity_poly.pdbx_strand_id
1 'polypeptide(L)'
;MNRLRRMLSRTFAIPSTNQALVAIAACPALYAVACAQTPQISEYLNGLGVHVSMMQVFIAGSTAYCAMLSRHRMFNNRYFVRYAADIERYRRLATVCQSLIDMGLIETAGYQAMARERDSISARLGFLIDADNFYRKLNGVADLIREGLRHLR
;
A
#
# COMPACT_ATOMS: atom_id res chain seq x y z
N MET A 1 -26.55 1.79 20.40
CA MET A 1 -25.61 2.79 19.83
C MET A 1 -24.13 2.34 19.73
N ASN A 2 -23.62 1.42 20.56
CA ASN A 2 -22.21 0.98 20.49
C ASN A 2 -21.84 0.05 19.32
N ARG A 3 -22.76 -0.76 18.79
CA ARG A 3 -22.47 -1.70 17.69
C ARG A 3 -22.24 -1.01 16.35
N LEU A 4 -23.07 -0.01 16.01
CA LEU A 4 -22.93 0.80 14.79
C LEU A 4 -21.63 1.61 14.79
N ARG A 5 -21.28 2.22 15.93
CA ARG A 5 -20.01 2.93 16.10
C ARG A 5 -18.79 1.99 15.99
N ARG A 6 -18.90 0.77 16.53
CA ARG A 6 -17.87 -0.28 16.46
C ARG A 6 -17.77 -0.92 15.05
N MET A 7 -18.87 -0.99 14.31
CA MET A 7 -18.89 -1.37 12.90
C MET A 7 -18.25 -0.28 12.05
N LEU A 8 -18.69 0.97 12.18
CA LEU A 8 -18.10 2.12 11.48
C LEU A 8 -16.60 2.25 11.79
N SER A 9 -16.17 2.10 13.04
CA SER A 9 -14.75 2.12 13.38
C SER A 9 -13.95 0.95 12.78
N ARG A 10 -14.59 -0.19 12.46
CA ARG A 10 -13.97 -1.30 11.72
C ARG A 10 -13.98 -1.05 10.20
N THR A 11 -14.99 -0.35 9.68
CA THR A 11 -15.07 0.05 8.27
C THR A 11 -14.11 1.19 7.94
N PHE A 12 -13.83 2.06 8.92
CA PHE A 12 -12.80 3.11 8.86
C PHE A 12 -11.47 2.68 9.48
N ALA A 13 -11.35 1.44 9.97
CA ALA A 13 -10.05 0.93 10.39
C ALA A 13 -9.18 0.85 9.14
N ILE A 14 -8.07 1.59 9.15
CA ILE A 14 -7.06 1.50 8.11
C ILE A 14 -6.67 0.02 8.01
N PRO A 15 -6.90 -0.64 6.86
CA PRO A 15 -6.55 -2.06 6.72
C PRO A 15 -5.07 -2.20 7.05
N SER A 16 -4.71 -3.30 7.71
CA SER A 16 -3.29 -3.57 7.95
C SER A 16 -2.53 -3.50 6.63
N THR A 17 -1.28 -3.08 6.66
CA THR A 17 -0.49 -2.87 5.43
C THR A 17 -0.58 -4.06 4.47
N ASN A 18 -0.59 -5.29 5.00
CA ASN A 18 -0.69 -6.51 4.21
C ASN A 18 -2.08 -6.67 3.56
N GLN A 19 -3.16 -6.37 4.26
CA GLN A 19 -4.52 -6.42 3.69
C GLN A 19 -4.69 -5.38 2.57
N ALA A 20 -4.15 -4.18 2.74
CA ALA A 20 -4.15 -3.15 1.70
C ALA A 20 -3.39 -3.61 0.44
N LEU A 21 -2.22 -4.23 0.63
CA LEU A 21 -1.43 -4.76 -0.49
C LEU A 21 -2.13 -5.91 -1.21
N VAL A 22 -2.76 -6.83 -0.47
CA VAL A 22 -3.54 -7.92 -1.05
C VAL A 22 -4.72 -7.38 -1.86
N ALA A 23 -5.47 -6.42 -1.31
CA ALA A 23 -6.56 -5.77 -2.03
C ALA A 23 -6.06 -5.09 -3.31
N ILE A 24 -4.92 -4.42 -3.24
CA ILE A 24 -4.33 -3.73 -4.39
C ILE A 24 -3.88 -4.69 -5.48
N ALA A 25 -3.28 -5.81 -5.10
CA ALA A 25 -2.86 -6.86 -6.02
C ALA A 25 -4.05 -7.63 -6.61
N ALA A 26 -5.13 -7.80 -5.85
CA ALA A 26 -6.34 -8.49 -6.29
C ALA A 26 -7.21 -7.64 -7.21
N CYS A 27 -7.17 -6.31 -7.10
CA CYS A 27 -8.01 -5.39 -7.88
C CYS A 27 -7.93 -5.62 -9.41
N PRO A 28 -6.74 -5.74 -10.04
CA PRO A 28 -6.65 -6.05 -11.47
C PRO A 28 -7.26 -7.41 -11.84
N ALA A 29 -7.10 -8.43 -11.00
CA ALA A 29 -7.69 -9.75 -11.24
C ALA A 29 -9.22 -9.71 -11.14
N LEU A 30 -9.76 -9.03 -10.13
CA LEU A 30 -11.20 -8.81 -9.99
C LEU A 30 -11.76 -7.98 -11.14
N TYR A 31 -11.01 -6.99 -11.61
CA TYR A 31 -11.39 -6.18 -12.76
C TYR A 31 -11.40 -7.00 -14.05
N ALA A 32 -10.43 -7.89 -14.26
CA ALA A 32 -10.42 -8.82 -15.39
C ALA A 32 -11.65 -9.74 -15.38
N VAL A 33 -12.02 -10.28 -14.22
CA VAL A 33 -13.23 -11.11 -14.06
C VAL A 33 -14.49 -10.30 -14.37
N ALA A 34 -14.60 -9.07 -13.87
CA ALA A 34 -15.73 -8.19 -14.17
C ALA A 34 -15.81 -7.87 -15.68
N CYS A 35 -14.69 -7.60 -16.34
CA CYS A 35 -14.65 -7.39 -17.78
C CYS A 35 -15.06 -8.65 -18.58
N ALA A 36 -14.71 -9.84 -18.10
CA ALA A 36 -15.09 -11.09 -18.75
C ALA A 36 -16.58 -11.42 -18.56
N GLN A 37 -17.13 -11.14 -17.39
CA GLN A 37 -18.52 -11.47 -17.05
C GLN A 37 -19.53 -10.40 -17.46
N THR A 38 -19.10 -9.17 -17.75
CA THR A 38 -20.00 -8.03 -17.98
C THR A 38 -19.51 -7.16 -19.14
N PRO A 39 -19.80 -7.55 -20.40
CA PRO A 39 -19.32 -6.83 -21.60
C PRO A 39 -20.01 -5.48 -21.85
N GLN A 40 -21.02 -5.14 -21.04
CA GLN A 40 -21.89 -3.97 -21.15
C GLN A 40 -21.14 -2.64 -21.29
N ILE A 41 -19.92 -2.53 -20.72
CA ILE A 41 -19.10 -1.33 -20.84
C ILE A 41 -18.62 -1.11 -22.28
N SER A 42 -18.14 -2.17 -22.96
CA SER A 42 -17.74 -2.05 -24.37
C SER A 42 -18.94 -1.77 -25.27
N GLU A 43 -20.07 -2.43 -25.01
CA GLU A 43 -21.31 -2.22 -25.78
C GLU A 43 -21.82 -0.79 -25.65
N TYR A 44 -21.80 -0.23 -24.43
CA TYR A 44 -22.15 1.16 -24.17
C TYR A 44 -21.22 2.13 -24.91
N LEU A 45 -19.90 1.92 -24.82
CA LEU A 45 -18.91 2.77 -25.50
C LEU A 45 -19.03 2.67 -27.04
N ASN A 46 -19.27 1.48 -27.56
CA ASN A 46 -19.54 1.26 -28.99
C ASN A 46 -20.81 1.98 -29.43
N GLY A 47 -21.86 1.99 -28.60
CA GLY A 47 -23.10 2.74 -28.85
C GLY A 47 -22.91 4.26 -28.87
N LEU A 48 -21.84 4.77 -28.25
CA LEU A 48 -21.42 6.18 -28.31
C LEU A 48 -20.44 6.47 -29.47
N GLY A 49 -20.18 5.50 -30.35
CA GLY A 49 -19.26 5.63 -31.48
C GLY A 49 -17.78 5.43 -31.12
N VAL A 50 -17.47 5.02 -29.88
CA VAL A 50 -16.12 4.69 -29.43
C VAL A 50 -15.92 3.19 -29.62
N HIS A 51 -15.43 2.79 -30.79
CA HIS A 51 -15.21 1.39 -31.14
C HIS A 51 -14.07 0.76 -30.32
N VAL A 52 -14.41 0.12 -29.20
CA VAL A 52 -13.45 -0.51 -28.29
C VAL A 52 -13.87 -1.92 -27.88
N SER A 53 -12.88 -2.81 -27.79
CA SER A 53 -13.03 -4.16 -27.25
C SER A 53 -12.96 -4.17 -25.72
N MET A 54 -13.52 -5.20 -25.08
CA MET A 54 -13.36 -5.40 -23.63
C MET A 54 -11.90 -5.56 -23.20
N MET A 55 -11.03 -6.11 -24.05
CA MET A 55 -9.60 -6.18 -23.76
C MET A 55 -8.97 -4.78 -23.68
N GLN A 56 -9.35 -3.87 -24.58
CA GLN A 56 -8.89 -2.48 -24.52
C GLN A 56 -9.44 -1.75 -23.30
N VAL A 57 -10.70 -2.00 -22.92
CA VAL A 57 -11.30 -1.49 -21.68
C VAL A 57 -10.51 -1.97 -20.46
N PHE A 58 -10.20 -3.27 -20.39
CA PHE A 58 -9.41 -3.86 -19.33
C PHE A 58 -8.01 -3.24 -19.22
N ILE A 59 -7.30 -3.11 -20.35
CA ILE A 59 -5.97 -2.50 -20.39
C ILE A 59 -6.03 -1.04 -19.94
N ALA A 60 -7.00 -0.27 -20.44
CA ALA A 60 -7.16 1.14 -20.10
C ALA A 60 -7.46 1.32 -18.60
N GLY A 61 -8.40 0.55 -18.05
CA GLY A 61 -8.76 0.60 -16.64
C GLY A 61 -7.61 0.16 -15.72
N SER A 62 -6.90 -0.92 -16.08
CA SER A 62 -5.70 -1.37 -15.34
C SER A 62 -4.57 -0.34 -15.39
N THR A 63 -4.37 0.30 -16.54
CA THR A 63 -3.37 1.37 -16.69
C THR A 63 -3.73 2.59 -15.84
N ALA A 64 -4.99 3.03 -15.86
CA ALA A 64 -5.47 4.13 -15.04
C ALA A 64 -5.32 3.81 -13.54
N TYR A 65 -5.66 2.58 -13.13
CA TYR A 65 -5.47 2.10 -11.76
C TYR A 65 -4.00 2.16 -11.32
N CYS A 66 -3.09 1.59 -12.11
CA CYS A 66 -1.64 1.65 -11.85
C CYS A 66 -1.13 3.09 -11.80
N ALA A 67 -1.60 3.97 -12.70
CA ALA A 67 -1.25 5.38 -12.70
C ALA A 67 -1.72 6.05 -11.41
N MET A 68 -2.98 5.91 -11.01
CA MET A 68 -3.50 6.46 -9.75
C MET A 68 -2.73 5.95 -8.53
N LEU A 69 -2.43 4.65 -8.50
CA LEU A 69 -1.65 4.02 -7.44
C LEU A 69 -0.23 4.59 -7.35
N SER A 70 0.44 4.81 -8.49
CA SER A 70 1.76 5.46 -8.54
C SER A 70 1.74 6.91 -8.06
N ARG A 71 0.62 7.62 -8.30
CA ARG A 71 0.41 9.01 -7.87
C ARG A 71 -0.06 9.12 -6.42
N HIS A 72 -0.48 8.04 -5.78
CA HIS A 72 -0.97 8.04 -4.40
C HIS A 72 0.06 8.62 -3.42
N ARG A 73 1.35 8.35 -3.63
CA ARG A 73 2.44 8.91 -2.82
C ARG A 73 2.61 10.42 -3.03
N MET A 74 2.31 10.94 -4.23
CA MET A 74 2.44 12.37 -4.52
C MET A 74 1.51 13.24 -3.67
N PHE A 75 0.28 12.76 -3.40
CA PHE A 75 -0.67 13.49 -2.55
C PHE A 75 -0.17 13.68 -1.12
N ASN A 76 0.66 12.77 -0.62
CA ASN A 76 1.25 12.84 0.71
C ASN A 76 2.70 13.35 0.72
N ASN A 77 3.29 13.64 -0.45
CA ASN A 77 4.72 13.86 -0.61
C ASN A 77 5.26 15.00 0.26
N ARG A 78 4.48 16.08 0.43
CA ARG A 78 4.87 17.21 1.29
C ARG A 78 5.16 16.77 2.73
N TYR A 79 4.37 15.84 3.27
CA TYR A 79 4.56 15.33 4.63
C TYR A 79 5.76 14.38 4.70
N PHE A 80 5.94 13.52 3.69
CA PHE A 80 7.11 12.65 3.60
C PHE A 80 8.43 13.43 3.49
N VAL A 81 8.46 14.51 2.71
CA VAL A 81 9.64 15.38 2.59
C VAL A 81 9.91 16.09 3.92
N ARG A 82 8.87 16.66 4.54
CA ARG A 82 9.00 17.38 5.82
C ARG A 82 9.55 16.50 6.94
N TYR A 83 9.14 15.23 6.98
CA TYR A 83 9.49 14.29 8.06
C TYR A 83 10.50 13.23 7.63
N ALA A 84 11.20 13.41 6.51
CA ALA A 84 12.10 12.41 5.94
C ALA A 84 13.15 11.92 6.95
N ALA A 85 13.74 12.84 7.73
CA ALA A 85 14.74 12.50 8.73
C ALA A 85 14.17 11.65 9.88
N ASP A 86 12.99 12.00 10.38
CA ASP A 86 12.32 11.23 11.43
C ASP A 86 11.89 9.84 10.93
N ILE A 87 11.39 9.74 9.70
CA ILE A 87 11.01 8.48 9.06
C ILE A 87 12.24 7.56 8.92
N GLU A 88 13.35 8.09 8.42
CA GLU A 88 14.60 7.33 8.28
C GLU A 88 15.16 6.90 9.64
N ARG A 89 15.12 7.78 10.65
CA ARG A 89 15.54 7.46 12.02
C ARG A 89 14.67 6.35 12.62
N TYR A 90 13.35 6.45 12.48
CA TYR A 90 12.43 5.40 12.90
C TYR A 90 12.77 4.07 12.24
N ARG A 91 13.04 4.07 10.93
CA ARG A 91 13.38 2.84 10.21
C ARG A 91 14.65 2.18 10.74
N ARG A 92 15.71 2.95 10.97
CA ARG A 92 16.95 2.42 11.54
C ARG A 92 16.72 1.83 12.92
N LEU A 93 16.00 2.53 13.79
CA LEU A 93 15.65 2.03 15.11
C LEU A 93 14.81 0.76 15.03
N ALA A 94 13.81 0.71 14.14
CA ALA A 94 12.99 -0.47 13.94
C ALA A 94 13.82 -1.69 13.50
N THR A 95 14.77 -1.51 12.57
CA THR A 95 15.68 -2.57 12.14
C THR A 95 16.58 -3.03 13.29
N VAL A 96 17.20 -2.12 14.03
CA VAL A 96 18.10 -2.47 15.14
C VAL A 96 17.32 -3.15 16.27
N CYS A 97 16.15 -2.62 16.65
CA CYS A 97 15.28 -3.25 17.63
C CYS A 97 14.87 -4.66 17.21
N GLN A 98 14.55 -4.88 15.93
CA GLN A 98 14.23 -6.22 15.43
C GLN A 98 15.42 -7.17 15.55
N SER A 99 16.62 -6.74 15.16
CA SER A 99 17.83 -7.56 15.32
C SER A 99 18.13 -7.91 16.78
N LEU A 100 17.89 -6.97 17.71
CA LEU A 100 18.03 -7.22 19.15
C LEU A 100 16.97 -8.20 19.68
N ILE A 101 15.74 -8.14 19.15
CA ILE A 101 14.70 -9.14 19.45
C ILE A 101 15.14 -10.52 18.97
N ASP A 102 15.63 -10.61 17.73
CA ASP A 102 16.07 -11.87 17.12
C ASP A 102 17.26 -12.49 17.88
N MET A 103 18.10 -11.65 18.51
CA MET A 103 19.21 -12.07 19.39
C MET A 103 18.78 -12.33 20.85
N GLY A 104 17.50 -12.15 21.20
CA GLY A 104 17.00 -12.35 22.56
C GLY A 104 17.41 -11.26 23.57
N LEU A 105 17.89 -10.10 23.11
CA LEU A 105 18.45 -9.02 23.93
C LEU A 105 17.40 -7.98 24.39
N ILE A 106 16.14 -8.39 24.51
CA ILE A 106 14.99 -7.50 24.77
C ILE A 106 15.00 -6.89 26.18
N GLU A 107 15.71 -7.47 27.13
CA GLU A 107 15.79 -6.96 28.51
C GLU A 107 16.92 -5.95 28.72
N THR A 108 17.79 -5.78 27.72
CA THR A 108 18.92 -4.87 27.83
C THR A 108 18.48 -3.41 27.93
N ALA A 109 19.18 -2.62 28.74
CA ALA A 109 18.95 -1.17 28.82
C ALA A 109 19.09 -0.49 27.45
N GLY A 110 19.98 -1.01 26.59
CA GLY A 110 20.15 -0.57 25.21
C GLY A 110 18.90 -0.77 24.36
N TYR A 111 18.31 -1.98 24.38
CA TYR A 111 17.04 -2.23 23.69
C TYR A 111 15.93 -1.31 24.20
N GLN A 112 15.78 -1.18 25.53
CA GLN A 112 14.71 -0.36 26.11
C GLN A 112 14.83 1.12 25.71
N ALA A 113 16.04 1.68 25.68
CA ALA A 113 16.28 3.04 25.24
C ALA A 113 15.90 3.24 23.75
N MET A 114 16.36 2.33 22.89
CA MET A 114 16.06 2.37 21.46
C MET A 114 14.57 2.19 21.17
N ALA A 115 13.89 1.29 21.90
CA ALA A 115 12.46 1.06 21.78
C ALA A 115 11.65 2.31 22.18
N ARG A 116 12.00 2.97 23.30
CA ARG A 116 11.34 4.22 23.72
C ARG A 116 11.52 5.34 22.70
N GLU A 117 12.71 5.47 22.13
CA GLU A 117 12.99 6.46 21.09
C GLU A 117 12.17 6.18 19.82
N ARG A 118 12.16 4.91 19.37
CA ARG A 118 11.35 4.46 18.24
C ARG A 118 9.88 4.80 18.45
N ASP A 119 9.35 4.49 19.62
CA ASP A 119 7.94 4.69 19.96
C ASP A 119 7.59 6.19 20.07
N SER A 120 8.52 7.02 20.57
CA SER A 120 8.37 8.48 20.57
C SER A 120 8.29 9.07 19.16
N ILE A 121 9.15 8.59 18.25
CA ILE A 121 9.13 9.02 16.85
C ILE A 121 7.85 8.52 16.17
N SER A 122 7.44 7.28 16.43
CA SER A 122 6.17 6.72 15.93
C SER A 122 4.97 7.56 16.36
N ALA A 123 4.89 7.95 17.63
CA ALA A 123 3.83 8.79 18.16
C ALA A 123 3.77 10.18 17.48
N ARG A 124 4.93 10.77 17.15
CA ARG A 124 5.01 12.06 16.43
C ARG A 124 4.60 11.95 14.97
N LEU A 125 4.94 10.85 14.31
CA LEU A 125 4.68 10.64 12.88
C LEU A 125 3.28 10.09 12.60
N GLY A 126 2.69 9.39 13.57
CA GLY A 126 1.36 8.80 13.46
C GLY A 126 1.21 7.95 12.19
N PHE A 127 0.19 8.26 11.39
CA PHE A 127 -0.15 7.52 10.17
C PHE A 127 0.97 7.50 9.11
N LEU A 128 1.96 8.42 9.19
CA LEU A 128 3.04 8.50 8.20
C LEU A 128 3.95 7.27 8.25
N ILE A 129 4.09 6.61 9.40
CA ILE A 129 4.85 5.36 9.52
C ILE A 129 4.14 4.23 8.78
N ASP A 130 2.84 4.08 8.98
CA ASP A 130 2.05 3.05 8.30
C ASP A 130 2.02 3.29 6.79
N ALA A 131 1.92 4.56 6.38
CA ALA A 131 1.98 4.96 4.99
C ALA A 131 3.37 4.69 4.36
N ASP A 132 4.47 5.01 5.05
CA ASP A 132 5.83 4.68 4.59
C ASP A 132 6.01 3.18 4.40
N ASN A 133 5.61 2.40 5.39
CA ASN A 133 5.67 0.93 5.36
C ASN A 133 4.86 0.37 4.19
N PHE A 134 3.66 0.92 3.97
CA PHE A 134 2.82 0.59 2.83
C PHE A 134 3.50 0.88 1.49
N TYR A 135 4.00 2.09 1.27
CA TYR A 135 4.66 2.44 0.01
C TYR A 135 5.92 1.61 -0.25
N ARG A 136 6.69 1.30 0.80
CA ARG A 136 7.86 0.42 0.67
C ARG A 136 7.49 -0.97 0.19
N LYS A 137 6.50 -1.58 0.82
CA LYS A 137 6.04 -2.92 0.42
C LYS A 137 5.40 -2.91 -0.96
N LEU A 138 4.66 -1.85 -1.29
CA LEU A 138 4.11 -1.67 -2.62
C LEU A 138 5.19 -1.58 -3.69
N ASN A 139 6.27 -0.82 -3.44
CA ASN A 139 7.43 -0.77 -4.33
C ASN A 139 8.08 -2.15 -4.47
N GLY A 140 8.24 -2.89 -3.36
CA GLY A 140 8.78 -4.25 -3.40
C GLY A 140 7.93 -5.20 -4.26
N VAL A 141 6.60 -5.13 -4.17
CA VAL A 141 5.68 -5.89 -5.03
C VAL A 141 5.83 -5.47 -6.50
N ALA A 142 5.90 -4.17 -6.77
CA ALA A 142 6.07 -3.66 -8.12
C ALA A 142 7.41 -4.11 -8.74
N ASP A 143 8.48 -4.13 -7.96
CA ASP A 143 9.79 -4.60 -8.39
C ASP A 143 9.80 -6.11 -8.65
N LEU A 144 9.15 -6.91 -7.79
CA LEU A 144 8.98 -8.36 -8.01
C LEU A 144 8.20 -8.66 -9.30
N ILE A 145 7.11 -7.93 -9.55
CA ILE A 145 6.33 -8.07 -10.80
C ILE A 145 7.21 -7.69 -12.00
N ARG A 146 7.96 -6.58 -11.91
CA ARG A 146 8.84 -6.14 -12.99
C ARG A 146 9.93 -7.17 -13.29
N GLU A 147 10.52 -7.78 -12.26
CA GLU A 147 11.54 -8.82 -12.41
C GLU A 147 10.95 -10.12 -12.99
N GLY A 148 9.78 -10.55 -12.52
CA GLY A 148 9.07 -11.69 -13.09
C GLY A 148 8.73 -11.49 -14.56
N LEU A 149 8.33 -10.28 -14.96
CA LEU A 149 8.09 -9.94 -16.37
C LEU A 149 9.35 -9.94 -17.24
N ARG A 150 10.52 -9.63 -16.67
CA ARG A 150 11.81 -9.71 -17.38
C ARG A 150 12.21 -11.15 -17.65
N HIS A 151 11.91 -12.09 -16.75
CA HIS A 151 12.17 -13.51 -16.93
C HIS A 151 11.19 -14.21 -17.88
N LEU A 152 10.08 -13.56 -18.24
CA LEU A 152 9.10 -14.06 -19.22
C LEU A 152 9.33 -13.53 -20.65
N ARG A 153 10.36 -12.69 -20.86
CA ARG A 153 10.83 -12.22 -22.16
C ARG A 153 12.10 -12.95 -22.55
#